data_AF-E6U4U2-F1
#
_entry.id   AF-E6U4U2-F1
#
_cell.length_a   1.000
_cell.length_b   1.000
_cell.length_c   1.000
_cell.angle_alpha   90.00
_cell.angle_beta   90.00
_cell.angle_gamma   90.00
#
_symmetry.space_group_name_H-M   'P 1'
#
loop_
_entity.id
_entity.type
_entity.pdbx_description
1 polymer ?
#
loop_
_entity_poly.entity_id
_entity_poly.type
_entity_poly.pdbx_seq_one_letter_code
_entity_poly.pdbx_strand_id
1 'polypeptide(L)' 'MNSYSHLTNAMLQRGVQLKDIASVLQASDTTVYKKIHAETSFTFEEAKKIQSELFPDLSLTYLFEIQEKISPY' A
#
# COMPACT_ATOMS: atom_id res chain seq x y z
N MET A 1 12.90 9.57 -2.36
CA MET A 1 11.47 9.27 -2.63
C MET A 1 11.24 7.85 -2.20
N ASN A 2 10.59 7.66 -1.05
CA ASN A 2 10.19 6.34 -0.57
C ASN A 2 8.88 5.99 -1.25
N SER A 3 8.72 4.73 -1.66
CA SER A 3 7.50 4.28 -2.34
C SER A 3 7.26 2.81 -2.06
N TYR A 4 6.00 2.42 -1.88
CA TYR A 4 5.61 1.03 -1.68
C TYR A 4 5.53 0.31 -3.03
N SER A 5 6.69 -0.10 -3.56
CA SER A 5 6.78 -0.77 -4.87
C SER A 5 6.02 -2.09 -4.90
N HIS A 6 6.08 -2.86 -3.81
CA HIS A 6 5.40 -4.14 -3.67
C HIS A 6 3.88 -4.00 -3.65
N LEU A 7 3.33 -3.05 -2.89
CA LEU A 7 1.90 -2.75 -2.90
C LEU A 7 1.42 -2.35 -4.30
N THR A 8 2.15 -1.46 -4.97
CA THR A 8 1.74 -0.95 -6.29
C THR A 8 1.79 -2.05 -7.35
N ASN A 9 2.80 -2.91 -7.29
CA ASN A 9 2.90 -4.07 -8.18
C ASN A 9 1.79 -5.08 -7.89
N ALA A 10 1.53 -5.40 -6.61
CA ALA A 10 0.44 -6.29 -6.24
C ALA A 10 -0.92 -5.76 -6.72
N MET A 11 -1.14 -4.45 -6.62
CA MET A 11 -2.33 -3.78 -7.15
C MET A 11 -2.46 -3.99 -8.67
N LEU A 12 -1.38 -3.78 -9.43
CA LEU A 12 -1.36 -4.01 -10.87
C LEU A 12 -1.63 -5.48 -11.24
N GLN A 13 -0.99 -6.42 -10.53
CA GLN A 13 -1.16 -7.86 -10.77
C GLN A 13 -2.59 -8.34 -10.52
N ARG A 14 -3.29 -7.75 -9.54
CA ARG A 14 -4.66 -8.13 -9.17
C ARG A 14 -5.75 -7.23 -9.76
N GLY A 15 -5.37 -6.18 -10.49
CA GLY A 15 -6.30 -5.18 -11.02
C GLY A 15 -6.98 -4.33 -9.94
N VAL A 16 -6.38 -4.24 -8.75
CA VAL A 16 -6.89 -3.42 -7.63
C VAL A 16 -6.56 -1.96 -7.90
N GLN A 17 -7.58 -1.11 -7.82
CA GLN A 17 -7.45 0.32 -8.03
C GLN A 17 -7.40 1.09 -6.70
N LEU A 18 -6.96 2.34 -6.76
CA LEU A 18 -6.96 3.27 -5.62
C LEU A 18 -8.32 3.34 -4.92
N LYS A 19 -9.40 3.39 -5.69
CA LYS A 19 -10.78 3.42 -5.20
C LYS A 19 -11.18 2.19 -4.37
N ASP A 20 -10.58 1.03 -4.64
CA ASP A 20 -10.88 -0.20 -3.91
C ASP A 20 -10.23 -0.14 -2.53
N ILE A 21 -8.97 0.32 -2.47
CA ILE A 21 -8.28 0.60 -1.20
C ILE A 21 -9.01 1.71 -0.43
N ALA A 22 -9.43 2.78 -1.11
CA ALA A 22 -10.23 3.86 -0.52
C ALA A 22 -11.53 3.36 0.09
N SER A 23 -12.21 2.44 -0.59
CA SER A 23 -13.43 1.80 -0.10
C SER A 23 -13.18 0.93 1.14
N VAL A 24 -12.11 0.13 1.14
CA VAL A 24 -11.72 -0.71 2.30
C VAL A 24 -11.34 0.12 3.52
N LEU A 25 -10.63 1.22 3.30
CA LEU A 25 -10.18 2.13 4.35
C LEU A 25 -11.22 3.16 4.76
N GLN A 26 -12.33 3.28 4.01
CA GLN A 26 -13.29 4.39 4.14
C GLN A 26 -12.61 5.76 4.11
N ALA A 27 -11.60 5.91 3.26
CA ALA A 27 -10.79 7.11 3.11
C ALA A 27 -10.95 7.69 1.71
N SER A 28 -10.65 8.98 1.54
CA SER A 28 -10.66 9.63 0.22
C SER A 28 -9.54 9.10 -0.68
N ASP A 29 -9.80 8.99 -1.99
CA ASP A 29 -8.79 8.58 -2.98
C ASP A 29 -7.49 9.37 -2.88
N THR A 30 -7.59 10.68 -2.62
CA THR A 30 -6.44 11.57 -2.38
C THR A 30 -5.64 11.19 -1.14
N THR A 31 -6.29 10.82 -0.06
CA THR A 31 -5.62 10.36 1.18
C THR A 31 -4.91 9.04 0.93
N VAL A 32 -5.56 8.10 0.24
CA VAL A 32 -4.94 6.82 -0.11
C VAL A 32 -3.76 7.01 -1.04
N TYR A 33 -3.89 7.87 -2.07
CA TYR A 33 -2.82 8.17 -2.99
C TYR A 33 -1.55 8.65 -2.27
N LYS A 34 -1.72 9.59 -1.33
CA LYS A 34 -0.63 10.09 -0.48
C LYS A 34 -0.01 8.99 0.37
N LYS A 35 -0.83 8.10 0.92
CA LYS A 35 -0.35 6.97 1.71
C LYS A 35 0.48 6.00 0.85
N ILE A 36 0.02 5.65 -0.34
CA ILE A 36 0.75 4.76 -1.28
C ILE A 36 2.09 5.38 -1.74
N HIS A 37 2.13 6.71 -1.89
CA HIS A 37 3.36 7.43 -2.21
C HIS A 37 4.26 7.70 -0.99
N ALA A 38 3.97 7.06 0.14
CA ALA A 38 4.68 7.23 1.40
C ALA A 38 4.78 8.69 1.89
N GLU A 39 3.88 9.59 1.44
CA GLU A 39 3.72 10.92 2.05
C GLU A 39 3.12 10.79 3.45
N THR A 40 2.33 9.75 3.68
CA THR A 40 1.75 9.39 4.98
C THR A 40 1.84 7.88 5.19
N SER A 41 2.11 7.44 6.42
CA SER A 41 2.17 6.02 6.73
C SER A 41 0.78 5.39 6.81
N PHE A 42 0.68 4.11 6.48
CA PHE A 42 -0.49 3.29 6.83
C PHE A 42 -0.40 2.90 8.30
N THR A 43 -1.52 2.94 9.01
CA THR A 43 -1.58 2.34 10.34
C THR A 43 -1.64 0.82 10.22
N PHE A 44 -1.27 0.12 11.29
CA PHE A 44 -1.28 -1.35 11.30
C PHE A 44 -2.68 -1.92 11.01
N GLU A 45 -3.73 -1.30 11.52
CA GLU A 45 -5.12 -1.73 11.28
C GLU A 45 -5.54 -1.56 9.83
N GLU A 46 -5.20 -0.42 9.21
CA GLU A 46 -5.44 -0.14 7.79
C GLU A 46 -4.72 -1.17 6.91
N ALA A 47 -3.44 -1.40 7.19
CA ALA A 47 -2.62 -2.35 6.45
C ALA A 47 -3.21 -3.77 6.56
N LYS A 48 -3.59 -4.20 7.76
CA LYS A 48 -4.21 -5.50 8.02
C LYS A 48 -5.53 -5.67 7.26
N LYS A 49 -6.37 -4.63 7.20
CA LYS A 49 -7.60 -4.64 6.41
C LYS A 49 -7.33 -4.81 4.91
N ILE A 50 -6.41 -4.02 4.36
CA ILE A 50 -6.02 -4.12 2.94
C ILE A 50 -5.53 -5.53 2.63
N GLN A 51 -4.69 -6.08 3.51
CA GLN A 51 -4.20 -7.45 3.37
C GLN A 51 -5.35 -8.45 3.42
N SER A 52 -6.21 -8.45 4.44
CA SER A 52 -7.28 -9.45 4.54
C SER A 52 -8.29 -9.39 3.39
N GLU A 53 -8.63 -8.18 2.92
CA GLU A 53 -9.67 -7.98 1.90
C GLU A 53 -9.14 -8.12 0.47
N LEU A 54 -7.95 -7.57 0.18
CA LEU A 54 -7.42 -7.44 -1.18
C LEU A 54 -6.22 -8.36 -1.42
N PHE A 55 -5.46 -8.67 -0.38
CA PHE A 55 -4.23 -9.45 -0.52
C PHE A 55 -4.02 -10.54 0.54
N PRO A 56 -4.98 -11.46 0.75
CA PRO A 56 -4.90 -12.42 1.85
C PRO A 56 -3.70 -13.37 1.74
N ASP A 57 -3.20 -13.60 0.52
CA ASP A 57 -2.06 -14.48 0.26
C ASP A 57 -0.69 -13.80 0.44
N LEU A 58 -0.65 -12.48 0.64
CA LEU A 58 0.59 -11.72 0.78
C LEU A 58 0.77 -11.24 2.22
N SER A 59 2.03 -11.17 2.66
CA SER A 59 2.37 -10.70 4.00
C SER A 59 2.36 -9.17 4.07
N LEU A 60 1.93 -8.62 5.21
CA LEU A 60 1.97 -7.18 5.48
C LEU A 60 3.36 -6.59 5.30
N THR A 61 4.38 -7.27 5.84
CA THR A 61 5.78 -6.86 5.72
C THR A 61 6.25 -6.78 4.28
N TYR A 62 5.73 -7.63 3.40
CA TYR A 62 6.06 -7.62 1.98
C TYR A 62 5.31 -6.50 1.24
N LEU A 63 4.00 -6.36 1.46
CA LEU A 63 3.18 -5.35 0.80
C LEU A 63 3.63 -3.92 1.15
N PHE A 64 3.92 -3.69 2.43
CA PHE A 64 4.26 -2.38 2.98
C PHE A 64 5.77 -2.24 3.25
N GLU A 65 6.59 -3.02 2.56
CA GLU A 65 8.05 -2.85 2.61
C GLU A 65 8.41 -1.48 2.02
N ILE A 66 8.93 -0.59 2.87
CA ILE A 66 9.47 0.68 2.41
C ILE A 66 10.79 0.38 1.73
N GLN A 67 10.84 0.50 0.41
CA GLN A 67 12.12 0.54 -0.27
C GLN A 67 12.79 1.86 0.05
N GLU A 68 13.60 1.87 1.11
CA GLU A 68 14.71 2.80 1.18
C GLU A 68 15.61 2.47 0.00
N LYS A 69 15.68 3.36 -1.00
CA LYS A 69 16.85 3.41 -1.86
C LYS A 69 18.03 3.74 -0.95
N ILE A 70 18.67 2.71 -0.41
CA ILE A 70 20.03 2.81 0.08
C ILE A 70 20.83 3.16 -1.17
N SER A 71 21.09 4.47 -1.37
CA SER A 71 22.07 4.92 -2.35
C SER A 71 23.41 4.37 -1.86
N PRO A 72 24.01 3.37 -2.53
CA PRO A 72 25.35 2.97 -2.18
C PRO A 72 26.27 4.03 -2.80
N TYR A 73 26.73 4.93 -1.94
CA TYR A 73 27.83 5.90 -2.13
C TYR A 73 27.75 6.85 -3.33
#